data_AF-A0A086YT93-F1
#
_entry.id   AF-A0A086YT93-F1
#
_cell.length_a   1.000
_cell.length_b   1.000
_cell.length_c   1.000
_cell.angle_alpha   90.00
_cell.angle_beta   90.00
_cell.angle_gamma   90.00
#
_symmetry.space_group_name_H-M   'P 1'
#
loop_
_entity.id
_entity.type
_entity.pdbx_description
1 polymer ?
#
loop_
_entity_poly.entity_id
_entity_poly.type
_entity_poly.pdbx_seq_one_letter_code
_entity_poly.pdbx_strand_id
1 'polypeptide(L)' 'MIAVKGLFDGKRIKLLEKVDIKEPQEVIITFLGTSEDKALYGEIYKFAETGGAFDFLNAPEEDIYSDDDLKVKYRK' A
#
# COMPACT_ATOMS: atom_id res chain seq x y z
N MET A 1 18.51 -11.45 -3.99
CA MET A 1 17.53 -10.60 -3.26
C MET A 1 17.69 -10.91 -1.79
N ILE A 2 18.12 -9.94 -0.98
CA ILE A 2 18.31 -10.11 0.48
C ILE A 2 17.17 -9.37 1.16
N ALA A 3 16.41 -10.07 1.99
CA ALA A 3 15.37 -9.46 2.82
C ALA A 3 15.96 -9.15 4.20
N VAL A 4 15.95 -7.88 4.59
CA VAL A 4 16.53 -7.41 5.85
C VAL A 4 15.41 -6.91 6.74
N LYS A 5 15.36 -7.39 7.97
CA LYS A 5 14.37 -6.92 8.95
C LYS A 5 14.88 -5.69 9.66
N GLY A 6 13.96 -4.76 9.94
CA GLY A 6 14.25 -3.55 10.67
C GLY A 6 13.04 -3.07 11.46
N LEU A 7 13.28 -2.16 12.39
CA LEU A 7 12.25 -1.44 13.11
C LEU A 7 12.14 -0.04 12.52
N PHE A 8 10.93 0.37 12.16
CA PHE A 8 10.64 1.71 11.68
C PHE A 8 10.05 2.55 12.81
N ASP A 9 10.64 3.72 13.06
CA ASP A 9 10.21 4.65 14.13
C ASP A 9 9.31 5.79 13.63
N GLY A 10 8.84 5.70 12.37
CA GLY A 10 8.10 6.77 11.68
C GLY A 10 8.97 7.71 10.85
N LYS A 11 10.31 7.66 10.98
CA LYS A 11 11.25 8.47 10.19
C LYS A 11 12.42 7.68 9.63
N ARG A 12 12.90 6.65 10.34
CA ARG A 12 14.10 5.88 10.02
C ARG A 12 13.85 4.40 10.25
N ILE A 13 14.49 3.58 9.41
CA ILE A 13 14.53 2.11 9.59
C ILE A 13 15.85 1.77 10.27
N LYS A 14 15.77 1.20 11.48
CA LYS A 14 16.92 0.61 12.15
C LYS A 14 16.98 -0.88 11.81
N LEU A 15 17.98 -1.27 11.01
CA LEU A 15 18.20 -2.67 10.66
C LEU A 15 18.54 -3.49 11.91
N LEU A 16 17.94 -4.68 12.03
CA LEU A 16 18.23 -5.61 13.12
C LEU A 16 19.55 -6.36 12.89
N GLU A 17 19.95 -6.48 11.63
CA GLU A 17 21.16 -7.15 11.19
C GLU A 17 22.06 -6.15 10.47
N LYS A 18 23.38 -6.29 10.66
CA LYS A 18 24.34 -5.47 9.93
C LYS A 18 24.45 -6.00 8.50
N VAL A 19 24.18 -5.13 7.54
CA VAL A 19 24.33 -5.42 6.11
C VAL A 19 25.44 -4.53 5.57
N ASP A 20 26.42 -5.14 4.90
CA ASP A 20 27.52 -4.42 4.29
C ASP A 20 27.14 -4.05 2.84
N ILE A 21 26.77 -2.79 2.64
CA ILE A 21 26.40 -2.24 1.33
C ILE A 21 27.49 -1.26 0.90
N LYS A 22 28.18 -1.57 -0.20
CA LYS A 22 29.33 -0.79 -0.69
C LYS A 22 28.95 0.47 -1.48
N GLU A 23 27.78 0.46 -2.10
CA GLU A 23 27.27 1.54 -2.95
C GLU A 23 25.75 1.68 -2.75
N PRO A 24 25.15 2.87 -2.90
CA PRO A 24 23.70 3.06 -2.78
C PRO A 24 22.93 2.12 -3.71
N GLN A 25 21.90 1.45 -3.19
CA GLN A 25 21.05 0.55 -3.96
C GLN A 25 19.58 0.93 -3.78
N GLU A 26 18.81 0.74 -4.85
CA GLU A 26 17.36 0.83 -4.80
C GLU A 26 16.79 -0.32 -3.96
N VAL A 27 15.79 -0.02 -3.12
CA VAL A 27 15.22 -0.99 -2.18
C VAL A 27 13.71 -0.91 -2.16
N ILE A 28 13.08 -2.05 -1.90
CA ILE A 28 11.65 -2.16 -1.62
C ILE A 28 11.48 -2.31 -0.11
N ILE A 29 10.70 -1.42 0.50
CA ILE A 29 10.37 -1.49 1.94
C ILE A 29 9.00 -2.12 2.09
N THR A 30 8.90 -3.19 2.87
CA THR A 30 7.64 -3.87 3.18
C THR A 30 7.37 -3.79 4.67
N PHE A 31 6.26 -3.17 5.05
CA PHE A 31 5.81 -3.11 6.43
C PHE A 31 5.05 -4.39 6.80
N LEU A 32 5.59 -5.12 7.76
CA LEU A 32 4.93 -6.28 8.35
C LEU A 32 3.91 -5.77 9.38
N GLY A 33 2.69 -5.48 8.92
CA GLY A 33 1.61 -5.08 9.82
C GLY A 33 1.22 -6.22 10.76
N THR A 34 1.18 -5.97 12.06
CA THR A 34 0.38 -6.79 12.97
C THR A 34 -1.07 -6.32 12.84
N SER A 35 -2.00 -7.27 12.94
CA SER A 35 -3.42 -7.12 12.55
C SER A 35 -4.22 -6.03 13.28
N GLU A 36 -3.62 -5.27 14.19
CA GLU A 36 -4.31 -4.29 15.06
C GLU A 36 -3.90 -2.82 14.82
N ASP A 37 -2.91 -2.54 13.97
CA ASP A 37 -2.41 -1.17 13.78
C ASP A 37 -3.30 -0.34 12.85
N LYS A 38 -4.42 0.17 13.39
CA LYS A 38 -5.32 1.13 12.70
C LYS A 38 -4.59 2.33 12.10
N ALA A 39 -3.49 2.77 12.74
CA ALA A 39 -2.66 3.85 12.24
C ALA A 39 -1.87 3.45 10.97
N LEU A 40 -1.41 2.21 10.88
CA LEU A 40 -0.69 1.70 9.71
C LEU A 40 -1.60 1.66 8.48
N TYR A 41 -2.86 1.24 8.63
CA TYR A 41 -3.82 1.25 7.53
C TYR A 41 -4.07 2.66 6.97
N GLY A 42 -4.14 3.68 7.85
CA GLY A 42 -4.29 5.06 7.42
C GLY A 42 -3.10 5.59 6.63
N GLU A 43 -1.88 5.21 7.01
CA GLU A 43 -0.66 5.60 6.28
C GLU A 43 -0.51 4.86 4.95
N ILE A 44 -0.87 3.56 4.90
CA ILE A 44 -0.93 2.79 3.64
C ILE A 44 -1.94 3.43 2.68
N TYR A 45 -3.12 3.81 3.17
CA TYR A 45 -4.13 4.50 2.38
C TYR A 45 -3.57 5.80 1.77
N LYS A 46 -2.95 6.67 2.58
CA LYS A 46 -2.35 7.93 2.08
C LYS A 46 -1.25 7.68 1.06
N PHE A 47 -0.43 6.65 1.26
CA PHE A 47 0.62 6.30 0.32
C PHE A 47 0.05 5.83 -1.02
N ALA A 48 -0.97 4.96 -0.97
CA ALA A 48 -1.68 4.49 -2.16
C ALA A 48 -2.38 5.65 -2.91
N GLU A 49 -3.03 6.56 -2.18
CA GLU A 49 -3.67 7.76 -2.72
C GLU A 49 -2.65 8.70 -3.37
N THR A 50 -1.53 8.99 -2.70
CA THR A 50 -0.47 9.85 -3.25
C THR A 50 0.23 9.22 -4.46
N GLY A 51 0.36 7.90 -4.46
CA GLY A 51 1.00 7.13 -5.53
C GLY A 51 0.12 6.87 -6.76
N GLY A 52 -1.12 7.36 -6.77
CA GLY A 52 -2.06 7.15 -7.89
C GLY A 52 -2.59 5.72 -7.99
N ALA A 53 -2.44 4.90 -6.94
CA ALA A 53 -2.92 3.51 -6.96
C ALA A 53 -4.45 3.42 -7.10
N PHE A 54 -5.17 4.52 -6.84
CA PHE A 54 -6.63 4.64 -6.98
C PHE A 54 -7.06 5.41 -8.23
N ASP A 55 -6.13 5.78 -9.12
CA ASP A 55 -6.45 6.55 -10.33
C ASP A 55 -7.45 5.81 -11.25
N PHE A 56 -7.42 4.47 -11.22
CA PHE A 56 -8.37 3.63 -11.95
C PHE A 56 -9.84 3.91 -11.57
N LEU A 57 -10.13 4.34 -10.34
CA LEU A 57 -11.50 4.68 -9.91
C LEU A 57 -12.05 5.89 -10.67
N ASN A 58 -11.18 6.71 -11.25
CA ASN A 58 -11.54 7.89 -12.02
C ASN A 58 -11.47 7.65 -13.54
N ALA A 59 -11.09 6.46 -13.99
CA ALA A 59 -10.95 6.10 -15.40
C ALA A 59 -12.22 5.39 -15.90
N PRO A 60 -13.08 6.04 -16.71
CA PRO A 60 -14.32 5.42 -17.19
C PRO A 60 -14.08 4.15 -18.02
N GLU A 61 -12.94 4.05 -18.70
CA GLU A 61 -12.51 2.85 -19.43
C GLU A 61 -12.15 1.67 -18.53
N GLU A 62 -11.86 1.92 -17.25
CA GLU A 62 -11.58 0.88 -16.24
C GLU A 62 -12.81 0.59 -15.37
N ASP A 63 -13.95 1.23 -15.64
CA ASP A 63 -15.21 0.94 -14.96
C ASP A 63 -15.74 -0.43 -15.44
N ILE A 64 -15.56 -1.42 -14.58
CA ILE A 64 -15.99 -2.80 -14.83
C ILE A 64 -17.48 -3.00 -14.56
N TYR A 65 -18.18 -1.99 -14.04
CA TYR A 65 -19.62 -2.04 -13.78
C TYR A 65 -20.38 -1.19 -14.79
N SER A 66 -21.47 -1.73 -15.31
CA SER A 66 -22.41 -0.99 -16.13
C SER A 66 -23.60 -0.51 -15.30
N ASP A 67 -24.33 0.48 -15.82
CA ASP A 67 -25.60 0.96 -15.26
C ASP A 67 -26.65 -0.15 -15.08
N ASP A 68 -26.52 -1.26 -15.79
CA ASP A 68 -27.40 -2.42 -15.68
C ASP A 68 -27.02 -3.34 -14.50
N ASP A 69 -25.74 -3.34 -14.08
CA ASP A 69 -25.25 -4.09 -12.93
C ASP A 69 -25.65 -3.43 -11.59
N LEU A 70 -25.77 -2.10 -11.58
CA LEU A 70 -26.06 -1.32 -10.38
C LEU A 70 -27.54 -1.31 -9.96
N LYS A 71 -28.45 -1.78 -10.83
CA LYS A 71 -29.90 -1.68 -10.59
C LYS A 71 -30.46 -2.93 -9.94
N VAL A 72 -30.34 -3.02 -8.61
CA VAL A 72 -31.22 -3.90 -7.83
C VAL A 72 -32.64 -3.32 -7.82
N LYS A 73 -33.51 -3.84 -8.68
CA LYS A 73 -34.94 -3.51 -8.67
C LYS A 73 -35.60 -4.20 -7.48
N TYR A 74 -35.67 -3.52 -6.34
CA TYR A 74 -36.53 -3.94 -5.24
C TYR A 74 -37.99 -3.86 -5.70
N ARG A 75 -38.63 -5.03 -5.87
CA ARG A 75 -40.08 -5.10 -6.05
C ARG A 75 -40.76 -4.67 -4.75
N LYS A 76 -41.67 -3.71 -4.87
CA LYS A 76 -42.62 -3.32 -3.83
C LYS A 76 -43.66 -4.41 -3.61
#